data_AF-A0A816MPY8-F1
#
_entry.id   AF-A0A816MPY8-F1
#
_cell.length_a   1.000
_cell.length_b   1.000
_cell.length_c   1.000
_cell.angle_alpha   90.00
_cell.angle_beta   90.00
_cell.angle_gamma   90.00
#
_symmetry.space_group_name_H-M   'P 1'
#
loop_
_entity.id
_entity.type
_entity.pdbx_description
1 polymer ?
#
loop_
_entity_poly.entity_id
_entity_poly.type
_entity_poly.pdbx_seq_one_letter_code
_entity_poly.pdbx_strand_id
1 'polypeptide(L)'
;SPKSQSTITYGTNLKVKFKVSGKIKGPVKVTMVFPSFTTHSFSMNQRLLVKRTSSVFGALFGKTKHYEVQVRTPKSAIIAPPGYYMMFVVNENVPSEGIWVRLQ
;
A
#
# COMPACT_ATOMS: atom_id res chain seq x y z
N SER A 1 -6.86 -7.13 5.84
CA SER A 1 -6.47 -5.91 5.13
C SER A 1 -6.93 -4.73 5.94
N PRO A 2 -6.14 -3.65 6.04
CA PRO A 2 -6.63 -2.39 6.58
C PRO A 2 -7.87 -1.95 5.80
N LYS A 3 -8.88 -1.46 6.52
CA LYS A 3 -10.00 -0.73 5.92
C LYS A 3 -9.54 0.70 5.62
N SER A 4 -10.23 1.39 4.71
CA SER A 4 -10.02 2.83 4.55
C SER A 4 -10.18 3.54 5.89
N GLN A 5 -9.35 4.56 6.14
CA GLN A 5 -9.21 5.35 7.36
C GLN A 5 -8.66 4.59 8.59
N SER A 6 -8.18 3.35 8.44
CA SER A 6 -7.52 2.65 9.55
C SER A 6 -6.17 3.27 9.91
N THR A 7 -5.83 3.22 11.20
CA THR A 7 -4.51 3.60 11.70
C THR A 7 -3.54 2.42 11.55
N ILE A 8 -2.33 2.70 11.05
CA ILE A 8 -1.23 1.76 10.92
C ILE A 8 -0.03 2.25 11.72
N THR A 9 0.62 1.33 12.43
CA THR A 9 1.73 1.67 13.34
C THR A 9 3.09 1.52 12.65
N TYR A 10 4.04 2.43 12.92
CA TYR A 10 5.44 2.29 12.46
C TYR A 10 6.10 0.97 12.88
N GLY A 11 7.02 0.48 12.04
CA GLY A 11 7.87 -0.67 12.32
C GLY A 11 7.16 -2.04 12.37
N THR A 12 5.84 -2.07 12.20
CA THR A 12 4.99 -3.27 12.30
C THR A 12 4.82 -4.00 10.97
N ASN A 13 4.44 -5.27 11.05
CA ASN A 13 4.05 -6.04 9.87
C ASN A 13 2.55 -5.87 9.59
N LEU A 14 2.23 -5.30 8.44
CA LEU A 14 0.88 -5.08 7.95
C LEU A 14 0.49 -6.16 6.93
N LYS A 15 -0.65 -6.83 7.17
CA LYS A 15 -1.24 -7.79 6.23
C LYS A 15 -2.22 -7.10 5.29
N VAL A 16 -1.90 -7.09 4.00
CA VAL A 16 -2.74 -6.50 2.95
C VAL A 16 -3.36 -7.63 2.13
N LYS A 17 -4.70 -7.70 2.16
CA LYS A 17 -5.49 -8.64 1.37
C LYS A 17 -6.11 -7.92 0.18
N PHE A 18 -6.08 -8.53 -0.99
CA PHE A 18 -6.62 -7.97 -2.22
C PHE A 18 -7.14 -9.07 -3.15
N LYS A 19 -7.91 -8.66 -4.16
CA LYS A 19 -8.49 -9.56 -5.17
C LYS A 19 -7.97 -9.16 -6.55
N VAL A 20 -7.74 -10.15 -7.40
CA VAL A 20 -7.36 -9.94 -8.80
C VAL A 20 -8.19 -10.86 -9.69
N SER A 21 -8.69 -10.31 -10.80
CA SER A 21 -9.26 -11.10 -11.89
C SER A 21 -8.12 -11.77 -12.65
N GLY A 22 -7.91 -13.07 -12.42
CA GLY A 22 -6.82 -13.84 -13.02
C GLY A 22 -5.71 -14.24 -12.05
N LYS A 23 -4.55 -14.61 -12.59
CA LYS A 23 -3.39 -15.09 -11.81
C LYS A 23 -2.31 -14.00 -11.77
N ILE A 24 -1.77 -13.75 -10.58
CA ILE A 24 -0.57 -12.92 -10.40
C ILE A 24 0.63 -13.63 -11.02
N LYS A 25 1.33 -12.97 -11.95
CA LYS A 25 2.49 -13.54 -12.66
C LYS A 25 3.84 -13.09 -12.11
N GLY A 26 3.88 -12.14 -11.18
CA GLY A 26 5.12 -11.56 -10.68
C GLY A 26 4.98 -10.91 -9.30
N PRO A 27 6.01 -10.19 -8.85
CA PRO A 27 5.99 -9.53 -7.54
C PRO A 27 4.97 -8.40 -7.51
N VAL A 28 4.20 -8.36 -6.42
CA VAL A 28 3.29 -7.26 -6.13
C VAL A 28 4.04 -6.16 -5.36
N LYS A 29 3.62 -4.91 -5.56
CA LYS A 29 4.11 -3.78 -4.76
C LYS A 29 2.98 -3.25 -3.91
N VAL A 30 3.29 -2.84 -2.69
CA VAL A 30 2.40 -1.97 -1.91
C VAL A 30 3.03 -0.60 -1.87
N THR A 31 2.28 0.41 -2.25
CA THR A 31 2.75 1.80 -2.27
C THR A 31 1.90 2.67 -1.38
N MET A 32 2.51 3.63 -0.70
CA MET A 32 1.81 4.66 0.07
C MET A 32 2.22 6.05 -0.43
N VAL A 33 1.25 6.86 -0.80
CA VAL A 33 1.43 8.24 -1.27
C VAL A 33 1.04 9.19 -0.15
N PHE A 34 1.94 10.08 0.24
CA PHE A 34 1.57 11.23 1.06
C PHE A 34 1.04 12.32 0.12
N PRO A 35 -0.23 12.75 0.24
CA PRO A 35 -0.79 13.75 -0.66
C PRO A 35 -0.03 15.07 -0.55
N SER A 36 0.12 15.73 -1.70
CA SER A 36 0.75 17.05 -1.77
C SER A 36 -0.22 18.14 -1.37
N PHE A 37 0.28 19.21 -0.78
CA PHE A 37 -0.33 20.53 -0.92
C PHE A 37 0.45 21.30 -1.99
N THR A 38 -0.21 21.66 -3.09
CA THR A 38 0.46 22.25 -4.27
C THR A 38 -0.02 23.68 -4.50
N THR A 39 0.93 24.62 -4.57
CA THR A 39 0.70 26.00 -4.98
C THR A 39 1.92 26.53 -5.72
N HIS A 40 1.75 27.46 -6.67
CA HIS A 40 2.86 28.05 -7.44
C HIS A 40 3.82 27.01 -8.05
N SER A 41 3.26 25.93 -8.59
CA SER A 41 4.02 24.79 -9.16
C SER A 41 4.93 24.06 -8.15
N PHE A 42 4.73 24.27 -6.85
CA PHE A 42 5.48 23.63 -5.78
C PHE A 42 4.58 22.67 -5.00
N SER A 43 4.89 21.37 -5.08
CA SER A 43 4.18 20.29 -4.38
C SER A 43 4.86 19.96 -3.06
N MET A 44 4.41 20.61 -1.99
CA MET A 44 4.94 20.36 -0.65
C MET A 44 4.52 18.98 -0.15
N ASN A 45 5.45 18.30 0.52
CA ASN A 45 5.26 17.04 1.25
C ASN A 45 4.99 15.79 0.42
N GLN A 46 4.82 15.88 -0.90
CA GLN A 46 4.59 14.70 -1.74
C GLN A 46 5.74 13.70 -1.59
N ARG A 47 5.41 12.47 -1.19
CA ARG A 47 6.36 11.35 -1.14
C ARG A 47 5.66 10.05 -1.54
N LEU A 48 6.40 9.19 -2.24
CA LEU A 48 5.96 7.85 -2.59
C LEU A 48 6.82 6.83 -1.85
N LEU A 49 6.19 6.06 -0.97
CA LEU A 49 6.81 4.94 -0.28
C LEU A 49 6.52 3.67 -1.06
N VAL A 50 7.56 3.02 -1.58
CA VAL A 50 7.41 1.79 -2.37
C VAL A 50 7.97 0.60 -1.58
N LYS A 51 7.13 -0.41 -1.34
CA LYS A 51 7.57 -1.69 -0.79
C LYS A 51 7.29 -2.82 -1.78
N ARG A 52 8.35 -3.45 -2.27
CA ARG A 52 8.25 -4.70 -3.04
C ARG A 52 8.04 -5.86 -2.08
N THR A 53 7.09 -6.75 -2.40
CA THR A 53 6.83 -7.95 -1.60
C THR A 53 7.44 -9.17 -2.28
N SER A 54 8.23 -9.94 -1.54
CA SER A 54 8.83 -11.19 -2.01
C SER A 54 7.84 -12.36 -2.01
N SER A 55 6.83 -12.31 -1.14
CA SER A 55 5.92 -13.44 -0.90
C SER A 55 4.46 -13.00 -1.02
N VAL A 56 3.75 -13.61 -1.96
CA VAL A 56 2.30 -13.46 -2.14
C VAL A 56 1.66 -14.80 -1.75
N PHE A 57 0.87 -14.81 -0.69
CA PHE A 57 0.13 -15.98 -0.24
C PHE A 57 -1.26 -15.97 -0.88
N GLY A 58 -1.61 -16.99 -1.64
CA GLY A 58 -2.90 -17.06 -2.35
C GLY A 58 -3.78 -18.18 -1.80
N ALA A 59 -5.08 -17.90 -1.63
CA ALA A 59 -6.11 -18.92 -1.44
C ALA A 59 -6.92 -19.07 -2.74
N LEU A 60 -6.98 -20.28 -3.27
CA LEU A 60 -7.72 -20.62 -4.49
C LEU A 60 -9.22 -20.72 -4.18
N PHE A 61 -9.98 -19.67 -4.48
CA PHE A 61 -11.45 -19.73 -4.46
C PHE A 61 -12.03 -19.00 -5.67
N GLY A 62 -12.68 -19.74 -6.59
CA GLY A 62 -13.47 -19.17 -7.70
C GLY A 62 -12.69 -18.47 -8.83
N LYS A 63 -13.42 -17.77 -9.72
CA LYS A 63 -12.85 -16.98 -10.84
C LYS A 63 -12.01 -15.78 -10.38
N THR A 64 -12.31 -15.26 -9.19
CA THR A 64 -11.61 -14.13 -8.57
C THR A 64 -10.70 -14.64 -7.45
N LYS A 65 -9.39 -14.54 -7.63
CA LYS A 65 -8.44 -15.09 -6.66
C LYS A 65 -8.20 -14.10 -5.52
N HIS A 66 -8.18 -14.63 -4.30
CA HIS A 66 -7.89 -13.88 -3.09
C HIS A 66 -6.42 -14.05 -2.72
N TYR A 67 -5.74 -12.92 -2.53
CA TYR A 67 -4.32 -12.87 -2.22
C TYR A 67 -4.06 -12.07 -0.95
N GLU A 68 -3.01 -12.45 -0.23
CA GLU A 68 -2.47 -11.74 0.91
C GLU A 68 -0.97 -11.50 0.71
N VAL A 69 -0.53 -10.29 1.04
CA VAL A 69 0.89 -9.95 1.17
C VAL A 69 1.15 -9.35 2.55
N GLN A 70 2.33 -9.61 3.07
CA GLN A 70 2.81 -8.99 4.30
C GLN A 70 3.85 -7.93 3.96
N VAL A 71 3.64 -6.71 4.45
CA VAL A 71 4.55 -5.58 4.27
C VAL A 71 4.96 -5.01 5.62
N ARG A 72 6.22 -4.60 5.74
CA ARG A 72 6.68 -3.89 6.93
C ARG A 72 6.47 -2.39 6.74
N THR A 73 5.76 -1.75 7.65
CA THR A 73 5.55 -0.30 7.65
C THR A 73 6.89 0.43 7.85
N PRO A 74 6.99 1.73 7.49
CA PRO A 74 8.21 2.52 7.68
C PRO A 74 8.71 2.43 9.12
N LYS A 75 10.04 2.48 9.31
CA LYS A 75 10.65 2.30 10.64
C LYS A 75 10.53 3.54 11.52
N SER A 76 10.40 4.73 10.94
CA SER A 76 10.39 5.99 11.68
C SER A 76 9.65 7.11 10.95
N ALA A 77 9.18 8.07 11.73
CA ALA A 77 8.56 9.32 11.27
C ALA A 77 9.50 10.19 10.41
N ILE A 78 10.82 10.00 10.52
CA ILE A 78 11.83 10.72 9.72
C ILE A 78 11.71 10.30 8.24
N ILE A 79 11.55 9.00 7.99
CA ILE A 79 11.42 8.45 6.63
C ILE A 79 10.02 8.74 6.07
N ALA A 80 8.99 8.60 6.91
CA ALA A 80 7.61 8.81 6.54
C ALA A 80 6.89 9.55 7.69
N PRO A 81 6.64 10.86 7.59
CA PRO A 81 5.95 11.64 8.59
C PRO A 81 4.57 11.07 8.92
N PRO A 82 4.09 11.26 10.16
CA PRO A 82 2.75 10.84 10.53
C PRO A 82 1.71 11.63 9.74
N GLY A 83 0.63 10.97 9.35
CA GLY A 83 -0.40 11.59 8.53
C GLY A 83 -1.22 10.58 7.75
N TYR A 84 -2.11 11.11 6.91
CA TYR A 84 -2.91 10.30 6.01
C TYR A 84 -2.15 10.02 4.71
N TYR A 85 -2.06 8.74 4.37
CA TYR A 85 -1.48 8.27 3.13
C TYR A 85 -2.56 7.56 2.32
N MET A 86 -2.48 7.67 0.99
CA MET A 86 -3.21 6.77 0.10
C MET A 86 -2.37 5.51 -0.14
N MET A 87 -2.89 4.36 0.25
CA MET A 87 -2.25 3.06 0.03
C MET A 87 -2.84 2.35 -1.19
N PHE A 88 -1.97 1.79 -2.01
CA PHE A 88 -2.32 1.03 -3.22
C PHE A 88 -1.63 -0.33 -3.22
N VAL A 89 -2.30 -1.32 -3.80
CA VAL A 89 -1.65 -2.55 -4.27
C VAL A 89 -1.41 -2.40 -5.77
N VAL A 90 -0.17 -2.61 -6.22
CA VAL A 90 0.22 -2.49 -7.63
C VAL A 90 0.61 -3.87 -8.14
N ASN A 91 -0.13 -4.36 -9.13
CA ASN A 91 0.12 -5.61 -9.84
C ASN A 91 0.38 -5.31 -11.32
N GLU A 92 1.51 -5.76 -11.86
CA GLU A 92 1.89 -5.51 -13.28
C GLU A 92 1.81 -4.02 -13.68
N ASN A 93 2.22 -3.13 -12.76
CA ASN A 93 2.16 -1.67 -12.89
C ASN A 93 0.75 -1.06 -12.94
N VAL A 94 -0.30 -1.84 -12.73
CA VAL A 94 -1.68 -1.36 -12.56
C VAL A 94 -1.98 -1.19 -11.06
N PRO A 95 -2.28 0.02 -10.59
CA PRO A 95 -2.68 0.25 -9.20
C PRO A 95 -4.12 -0.18 -8.96
N SER A 96 -4.41 -0.64 -7.74
CA SER A 96 -5.78 -0.82 -7.25
C SER A 96 -6.48 0.53 -7.05
N GLU A 97 -7.76 0.50 -6.69
CA GLU A 97 -8.37 1.65 -6.01
C GLU A 97 -7.57 1.95 -4.72
N GLY A 98 -7.33 3.23 -4.45
CA GLY A 98 -6.56 3.68 -3.30
C GLY A 98 -7.42 3.74 -2.05
N ILE A 99 -6.86 3.32 -0.92
CA ILE A 99 -7.50 3.49 0.39
C ILE A 99 -6.73 4.50 1.24
N TRP A 100 -7.45 5.28 2.04
CA TRP A 100 -6.81 6.15 3.02
C TRP A 100 -6.36 5.31 4.22
N VAL A 101 -5.17 5.58 4.74
CA VAL A 101 -4.66 5.01 5.99
C VAL A 101 -3.93 6.09 6.77
N ARG A 102 -4.02 6.07 8.10
CA ARG A 102 -3.29 7.01 8.96
C ARG A 102 -2.05 6.33 9.51
N LEU A 103 -0.86 6.81 9.15
CA LEU A 103 0.41 6.31 9.68
C LEU A 103 0.75 7.04 10.97
N GLN A 104 0.98 6.29 12.06
CA GLN A 104 1.29 6.81 13.39
C GLN A 104 2.27 5.94 14.18
#